data_AF-A0A109MRW4-F1
#
_entry.id   AF-A0A109MRW4-F1
#
_cell.length_a   1.000
_cell.length_b   1.000
_cell.length_c   1.000
_cell.angle_alpha   90.00
_cell.angle_beta   90.00
_cell.angle_gamma   90.00
#
_symmetry.space_group_name_H-M   'P 1'
#
loop_
_entity.id
_entity.type
_entity.pdbx_description
1 polymer ?
#
loop_
_entity_poly.entity_id
_entity_poly.type
_entity_poly.pdbx_seq_one_letter_code
_entity_poly.pdbx_strand_id
1 'polypeptide(L)'
;MASIVYTAILISSIIFLARKNVDKETYFPLKILGYFILGSFTFNLNQISLPLGFIVYLIFFRPKLNVQGKRIAAVFGFLAFIIVQWMTPYVIDGWKNRPISMEHELGSVYTVDFQEENERVMQELNVKSSSLRLDNFEVDYTEDGSITDLSWKLGGQNDDGYTLYQIEYDMDKNRYQVMKSQLEPGPHSNQFLDAERFFKNLSVLDIKDLTHAKGDFPSYVIKSTGERIHYSEGNPTHILSDGEIKLVENDQVPVEGYIISTFAMKKTEEKRNDRGNISQESFESTEYSEYLLDVIVGEK
;
A
#
# COMPACT_ATOMS: atom_id res chain seq x y z
N MET A 1 21.79 1.76 4.29
CA MET A 1 22.00 2.94 3.41
C MET A 1 22.55 4.17 4.13
N ALA A 2 21.98 4.59 5.27
CA ALA A 2 22.46 5.78 6.02
C ALA A 2 23.98 5.79 6.33
N SER A 3 24.55 4.64 6.72
CA SER A 3 26.00 4.51 6.99
C SER A 3 26.89 4.77 5.77
N ILE A 4 26.45 4.37 4.57
CA ILE A 4 27.19 4.58 3.31
C ILE A 4 27.19 6.06 2.94
N VAL A 5 26.03 6.72 3.03
CA VAL A 5 25.88 8.17 2.75
C VAL A 5 26.72 9.00 3.73
N TYR A 6 26.66 8.68 5.02
CA TYR A 6 27.47 9.35 6.03
C TYR A 6 28.97 9.21 5.76
N THR A 7 29.43 7.99 5.44
CA THR A 7 30.83 7.71 5.15
C THR A 7 31.31 8.46 3.89
N ALA A 8 30.47 8.53 2.85
CA ALA A 8 30.79 9.29 1.64
C ALA A 8 30.92 10.80 1.91
N ILE A 9 29.99 11.38 2.68
CA ILE A 9 30.03 12.80 3.08
C ILE A 9 31.28 13.10 3.91
N LEU A 10 31.60 12.22 4.86
CA LEU A 10 32.77 12.34 5.74
C LEU A 10 34.07 12.31 4.92
N ILE A 11 34.24 11.32 4.04
CA ILE A 11 35.44 11.20 3.20
C ILE A 11 35.59 12.41 2.27
N SER A 12 34.50 12.84 1.62
CA SER A 12 34.49 14.01 0.74
C SER A 12 34.89 15.29 1.49
N SER A 13 34.32 15.49 2.69
CA SER A 13 34.61 16.65 3.55
C SER A 13 36.08 16.68 3.99
N ILE A 14 36.64 15.53 4.37
CA ILE A 14 38.05 15.42 4.78
C ILE A 14 38.98 15.71 3.59
N ILE A 15 38.72 15.14 2.41
CA ILE A 15 39.55 15.37 1.22
C ILE A 15 39.48 16.85 0.81
N PHE A 16 38.30 17.46 0.82
CA PHE A 16 38.11 18.87 0.47
C PHE A 16 38.86 19.80 1.44
N LEU A 17 38.76 19.54 2.75
CA LEU A 17 39.37 20.38 3.78
C LEU A 17 40.87 20.16 3.91
N ALA A 18 41.36 18.93 3.73
CA ALA A 18 42.79 18.61 3.75
C ALA A 18 43.56 19.31 2.62
N ARG A 19 42.91 19.54 1.47
CA ARG A 19 43.48 20.29 0.33
C ARG A 19 43.59 21.79 0.58
N LYS A 20 42.86 22.34 1.55
CA LYS A 20 42.81 23.78 1.87
C LYS A 20 43.78 24.20 2.99
N ASN A 21 44.81 23.39 3.27
CA ASN A 21 45.77 23.63 4.34
C ASN A 21 46.61 24.89 4.08
N VAL A 22 46.24 26.03 4.68
CA VAL A 22 46.95 27.32 4.54
C VAL A 22 48.07 27.45 5.58
N ASP A 23 47.84 27.02 6.82
CA ASP A 23 48.83 27.13 7.90
C ASP A 23 49.39 25.76 8.32
N LYS A 24 50.71 25.69 8.60
CA LYS A 24 51.39 24.49 9.13
C LYS A 24 50.94 24.19 10.57
N GLU A 25 49.75 23.64 10.73
CA GLU A 25 49.26 23.15 12.02
C GLU A 25 49.51 21.64 12.18
N THR A 26 50.14 21.25 13.27
CA THR A 26 50.38 19.83 13.59
C THR A 26 49.04 19.09 13.76
N TYR A 27 48.97 17.91 13.13
CA TYR A 27 47.79 17.02 13.12
C TYR A 27 46.51 17.68 12.58
N PHE A 28 46.63 18.62 11.65
CA PHE A 28 45.48 19.32 11.08
C PHE A 28 44.35 18.40 10.58
N PRO A 29 44.61 17.31 9.81
CA PRO A 29 43.55 16.42 9.33
C PRO A 29 42.77 15.74 10.46
N LEU A 30 43.47 15.31 11.52
CA LEU A 30 42.84 14.68 12.68
C LEU A 30 41.95 15.68 13.45
N LYS A 31 42.40 16.94 13.56
CA LYS A 31 41.58 18.01 14.16
C LYS A 31 40.33 18.25 13.33
N ILE A 32 40.44 18.32 11.99
CA ILE A 32 39.29 18.46 11.09
C ILE A 32 38.30 17.30 11.29
N LEU A 33 38.78 16.06 11.36
CA LEU A 33 37.96 14.90 11.67
C LEU A 33 37.23 15.06 13.01
N GLY A 34 37.94 15.53 14.05
CA GLY A 34 37.35 15.80 15.36
C GLY A 34 36.25 16.85 15.32
N TYR A 35 36.45 17.97 14.61
CA TYR A 35 35.42 19.00 14.44
C TYR A 35 34.22 18.48 13.61
N PHE A 36 34.45 17.64 12.62
CA PHE A 36 33.37 17.00 11.85
C PHE A 36 32.53 16.06 12.73
N ILE A 37 33.19 15.14 13.46
CA ILE A 37 32.52 14.21 14.39
C ILE A 37 31.77 14.98 15.46
N LEU A 38 32.36 16.05 15.99
CA LEU A 38 31.69 16.93 16.94
C LEU A 38 30.46 17.58 16.32
N GLY A 39 30.52 18.07 15.08
CA GLY A 39 29.38 18.65 14.39
C GLY A 39 28.25 17.66 14.08
N SER A 40 28.58 16.39 13.79
CA SER A 40 27.60 15.34 13.49
C SER A 40 27.06 14.61 14.73
N PHE A 41 27.67 14.84 15.90
CA PHE A 41 27.29 14.14 17.11
C PHE A 41 25.86 14.46 17.52
N THR A 42 25.09 13.39 17.71
CA THR A 42 23.65 13.40 17.93
C THR A 42 23.34 12.93 19.34
N PHE A 43 22.35 13.56 19.96
CA PHE A 43 21.74 13.08 21.19
C PHE A 43 20.28 12.71 20.92
N ASN A 44 19.90 11.46 21.20
CA ASN A 44 18.55 10.97 20.97
C ASN A 44 17.73 11.07 22.26
N LEU A 45 16.67 11.87 22.23
CA LEU A 45 15.67 11.98 23.30
C LEU A 45 14.34 11.45 22.76
N ASN A 46 13.96 10.24 23.18
CA ASN A 46 12.80 9.52 22.67
C ASN A 46 12.83 9.42 21.12
N GLN A 47 11.92 10.10 20.43
CA GLN A 47 11.80 10.11 18.97
C GLN A 47 12.48 11.32 18.30
N ILE A 48 13.10 12.22 19.08
CA ILE A 48 13.71 13.44 18.55
C ILE A 48 15.24 13.35 18.68
N SER A 49 15.91 13.45 17.53
CA SER A 49 17.36 13.57 17.45
C SER A 49 17.78 15.04 17.51
N LEU A 50 18.61 15.40 18.49
CA LEU A 50 19.13 16.75 18.68
C LEU A 50 20.62 16.83 18.29
N PRO A 51 21.05 17.93 17.64
CA PRO A 51 22.45 18.15 17.23
C PRO A 51 23.33 18.63 18.39
N LEU A 52 23.36 17.87 19.49
CA LEU A 52 24.04 18.29 20.73
C LEU A 52 25.52 18.61 20.50
N GLY A 53 26.19 17.86 19.62
CA GLY A 53 27.60 18.09 19.34
C GLY A 53 27.88 19.44 18.69
N PHE A 54 27.01 19.88 17.78
CA PHE A 54 27.12 21.20 17.17
C PHE A 54 26.83 22.32 18.17
N ILE A 55 25.88 22.12 19.09
CA ILE A 55 25.60 23.06 20.19
C ILE A 55 26.84 23.19 21.10
N VAL A 56 27.45 22.07 21.48
CA VAL A 56 28.70 22.04 22.27
C VAL A 56 29.82 22.75 21.53
N TYR A 57 29.95 22.55 20.22
CA TYR A 57 30.92 23.27 19.39
C TYR A 57 30.75 24.79 19.51
N LEU A 58 29.51 25.31 19.35
CA LEU A 58 29.23 26.76 19.40
C LEU A 58 29.57 27.39 20.76
N ILE A 59 29.30 26.66 21.85
CA ILE A 59 29.47 27.18 23.22
C ILE A 59 30.93 27.05 23.68
N PHE A 60 31.55 25.89 23.50
CA PHE A 60 32.82 25.55 24.15
C PHE A 60 34.04 25.56 23.22
N PHE A 61 33.88 25.37 21.89
CA PHE A 61 35.00 25.17 20.97
C PHE A 61 35.20 26.36 20.03
N ARG A 62 36.03 27.33 20.45
CA ARG A 62 36.45 28.48 19.63
C ARG A 62 37.90 28.29 19.13
N PRO A 63 38.11 27.79 17.89
CA PRO A 63 39.46 27.57 17.37
C PRO A 63 40.21 28.90 17.16
N LYS A 64 41.51 28.91 17.46
CA LYS A 64 42.40 30.09 17.27
C LYS A 64 43.26 30.00 16.01
N LEU A 65 43.59 28.79 15.55
CA LEU A 65 44.38 28.49 14.34
C LEU A 65 43.51 27.75 13.32
N ASN A 66 43.72 28.02 12.03
CA ASN A 66 42.91 27.47 10.92
C ASN A 66 41.40 27.53 11.19
N VAL A 67 40.94 28.68 11.70
CA VAL A 67 39.56 28.90 12.20
C VAL A 67 38.53 28.53 11.14
N GLN A 68 38.76 28.96 9.89
CA GLN A 68 37.85 28.71 8.78
C GLN A 68 37.70 27.21 8.49
N GLY A 69 38.81 26.46 8.40
CA GLY A 69 38.78 25.02 8.12
C GLY A 69 38.01 24.24 9.19
N LYS A 70 38.27 24.53 10.46
CA LYS A 70 37.61 23.86 11.61
C LYS A 70 36.13 24.23 11.72
N ARG A 71 35.78 25.48 11.45
CA ARG A 71 34.38 25.93 11.41
C ARG A 71 33.60 25.25 10.27
N ILE A 72 34.19 25.19 9.08
CA ILE A 72 33.58 24.49 7.94
C ILE A 72 33.43 22.99 8.27
N ALA A 73 34.42 22.37 8.92
CA ALA A 73 34.34 20.98 9.35
C ALA A 73 33.15 20.73 10.30
N ALA A 74 32.97 21.58 11.32
CA ALA A 74 31.84 21.47 12.25
C ALA A 74 30.49 21.71 11.55
N VAL A 75 30.42 22.68 10.63
CA VAL A 75 29.21 22.93 9.83
C VAL A 75 28.89 21.74 8.92
N PHE A 76 29.89 21.13 8.27
CA PHE A 76 29.69 19.92 7.47
C PHE A 76 29.25 18.73 8.32
N GLY A 77 29.77 18.58 9.54
CA GLY A 77 29.27 17.59 10.48
C GLY A 77 27.79 17.80 10.80
N PHE A 78 27.39 19.05 11.06
CA PHE A 78 25.99 19.40 11.32
C PHE A 78 25.09 19.19 10.09
N LEU A 79 25.55 19.52 8.89
CA LEU A 79 24.81 19.22 7.66
C LEU A 79 24.66 17.70 7.46
N ALA A 80 25.71 16.92 7.76
CA ALA A 80 25.62 15.46 7.72
C ALA A 80 24.57 14.94 8.71
N PHE A 81 24.48 15.54 9.91
CA PHE A 81 23.41 15.25 10.85
C PHE A 81 22.01 15.53 10.24
N ILE A 82 21.78 16.71 9.65
CA ILE A 82 20.49 17.03 9.02
C ILE A 82 20.15 16.02 7.91
N ILE A 83 21.11 15.73 7.03
CA ILE A 83 20.90 14.80 5.92
C ILE A 83 20.54 13.41 6.43
N VAL A 84 21.31 12.88 7.39
CA VAL A 84 21.16 11.50 7.86
C VAL A 84 19.97 11.32 8.79
N GLN A 85 19.77 12.24 9.74
CA GLN A 85 18.73 12.08 10.76
C GLN A 85 17.39 12.65 10.31
N TRP A 86 17.37 13.76 9.58
CA TRP A 86 16.12 14.43 9.25
C TRP A 86 15.67 14.17 7.82
N MET A 87 16.55 14.12 6.82
CA MET A 87 16.11 13.94 5.42
C MET A 87 16.03 12.48 4.98
N THR A 88 16.99 11.66 5.39
CA THR A 88 17.08 10.26 4.95
C THR A 88 15.82 9.44 5.26
N PRO A 89 15.17 9.56 6.43
CA PRO A 89 13.91 8.85 6.69
C PRO A 89 12.84 9.14 5.64
N TYR A 90 12.57 10.41 5.34
CA TYR A 90 11.56 10.78 4.33
C TYR A 90 11.93 10.32 2.92
N VAL A 91 13.21 10.37 2.55
CA VAL A 91 13.67 9.90 1.23
C VAL A 91 13.50 8.39 1.12
N ILE A 92 13.82 7.64 2.17
CA ILE A 92 13.66 6.18 2.20
C ILE A 92 12.17 5.82 2.17
N ASP A 93 11.35 6.45 2.99
CA ASP A 93 9.92 6.16 3.06
C ASP A 93 9.22 6.52 1.74
N GLY A 94 9.53 7.69 1.17
CA GLY A 94 9.00 8.10 -0.14
C GLY A 94 9.45 7.18 -1.28
N TRP A 95 10.67 6.65 -1.25
CA TRP A 95 11.14 5.70 -2.25
C TRP A 95 10.50 4.32 -2.09
N LYS A 96 10.37 3.84 -0.84
CA LYS A 96 9.74 2.55 -0.53
C LYS A 96 8.25 2.50 -0.84
N ASN A 97 7.54 3.60 -0.60
CA ASN A 97 6.09 3.70 -0.77
C ASN A 97 5.70 4.25 -2.16
N ARG A 98 6.65 4.38 -3.09
CA ARG A 98 6.36 4.85 -4.44
C ARG A 98 5.42 3.85 -5.14
N PRO A 99 4.37 4.32 -5.82
CA PRO A 99 3.51 3.45 -6.59
C PRO A 99 4.31 2.78 -7.71
N ILE A 100 4.17 1.47 -7.81
CA ILE A 100 4.69 0.68 -8.91
C ILE A 100 3.62 0.67 -10.00
N SER A 101 4.00 1.07 -11.21
CA SER A 101 3.08 1.12 -12.35
C SER A 101 3.40 0.00 -13.32
N MET A 102 2.38 -0.70 -13.79
CA MET A 102 2.51 -1.84 -14.69
C MET A 102 1.50 -1.67 -15.83
N GLU A 103 1.99 -1.42 -17.04
CA GLU A 103 1.14 -1.25 -18.23
C GLU A 103 0.47 -2.58 -18.57
N HIS A 104 -0.86 -2.54 -18.73
CA HIS A 104 -1.66 -3.71 -19.09
C HIS A 104 -3.02 -3.26 -19.61
N GLU A 105 -3.48 -3.85 -20.70
CA GLU A 105 -4.82 -3.61 -21.21
C GLU A 105 -5.79 -4.60 -20.59
N LEU A 106 -6.80 -4.08 -19.88
CA LEU A 106 -7.81 -4.88 -19.22
C LEU A 106 -8.98 -5.14 -20.18
N GLY A 107 -9.42 -6.40 -20.22
CA GLY A 107 -10.60 -6.79 -20.97
C GLY A 107 -11.92 -6.42 -20.26
N SER A 108 -13.01 -6.93 -20.81
CA SER A 108 -14.32 -6.87 -20.16
C SER A 108 -14.35 -7.74 -18.90
N VAL A 109 -15.14 -7.36 -17.91
CA VAL A 109 -15.43 -8.15 -16.70
C VAL A 109 -15.95 -9.56 -17.02
N TYR A 110 -16.58 -9.75 -18.20
CA TYR A 110 -17.11 -11.06 -18.63
C TYR A 110 -16.05 -12.02 -19.16
N THR A 111 -14.85 -11.51 -19.43
CA THR A 111 -13.77 -12.26 -20.08
C THR A 111 -12.46 -12.24 -19.29
N VAL A 112 -12.32 -11.31 -18.34
CA VAL A 112 -11.11 -11.17 -17.55
C VAL A 112 -10.97 -12.34 -16.58
N ASP A 113 -9.76 -12.88 -16.49
CA ASP A 113 -9.40 -13.82 -15.45
C ASP A 113 -8.70 -13.07 -14.32
N PHE A 114 -9.46 -12.73 -13.28
CA PHE A 114 -8.93 -12.01 -12.12
C PHE A 114 -7.85 -12.79 -11.36
N GLN A 115 -7.82 -14.12 -11.48
CA GLN A 115 -6.76 -14.93 -10.90
C GLN A 115 -5.45 -14.69 -11.67
N GLU A 116 -5.49 -14.74 -13.01
CA GLU A 116 -4.32 -14.45 -13.84
C GLU A 116 -3.82 -13.01 -13.63
N GLU A 117 -4.74 -12.05 -13.54
CA GLU A 117 -4.37 -10.65 -13.27
C GLU A 117 -3.67 -10.48 -11.92
N ASN A 118 -4.17 -11.14 -10.88
CA ASN A 118 -3.52 -11.11 -9.57
C ASN A 118 -2.14 -11.78 -9.61
N GLU A 119 -2.01 -12.95 -10.26
CA GLU A 119 -0.74 -13.66 -10.40
C GLU A 119 0.30 -12.82 -11.15
N ARG A 120 -0.09 -12.15 -12.24
CA ARG A 120 0.74 -11.21 -13.00
C ARG A 120 1.26 -10.08 -12.11
N VAL A 121 0.37 -9.43 -11.37
CA VAL A 121 0.74 -8.33 -10.47
C VAL A 121 1.68 -8.85 -9.39
N MET A 122 1.43 -10.00 -8.78
CA MET A 122 2.31 -10.56 -7.74
C MET A 122 3.69 -10.96 -8.26
N GLN A 123 3.75 -11.51 -9.48
CA GLN A 123 5.01 -11.89 -10.13
C GLN A 123 5.90 -10.67 -10.40
N GLU A 124 5.34 -9.57 -10.90
CA GLU A 124 6.08 -8.32 -11.15
C GLU A 124 6.64 -7.74 -9.84
N LEU A 125 5.89 -7.89 -8.75
CA LEU A 125 6.32 -7.47 -7.42
C LEU A 125 7.35 -8.42 -6.76
N ASN A 126 7.64 -9.57 -7.38
CA ASN A 126 8.44 -10.67 -6.83
C ASN A 126 7.92 -11.15 -5.46
N VAL A 127 6.59 -11.16 -5.27
CA VAL A 127 5.96 -11.62 -4.04
C VAL A 127 5.37 -13.01 -4.27
N LYS A 128 5.60 -13.93 -3.34
CA LYS A 128 4.92 -15.22 -3.37
C LYS A 128 3.48 -15.00 -2.91
N SER A 129 2.52 -15.27 -3.80
CA SER A 129 1.07 -15.10 -3.57
C SER A 129 0.54 -15.98 -2.43
N SER A 130 1.12 -17.15 -2.21
CA SER A 130 0.64 -18.21 -1.31
C SER A 130 0.61 -17.87 0.19
N SER A 131 0.91 -16.63 0.59
CA SER A 131 0.84 -16.15 1.97
C SER A 131 0.06 -14.85 2.12
N LEU A 132 -0.56 -14.37 1.04
CA LEU A 132 -1.34 -13.14 1.03
C LEU A 132 -2.81 -13.44 1.24
N ARG A 133 -3.46 -12.61 2.05
CA ARG A 133 -4.88 -12.68 2.34
C ARG A 133 -5.59 -11.47 1.74
N LEU A 134 -6.82 -11.69 1.32
CA LEU A 134 -7.69 -10.65 0.79
C LEU A 134 -8.20 -9.76 1.92
N ASP A 135 -7.97 -8.46 1.81
CA ASP A 135 -8.55 -7.43 2.67
C ASP A 135 -9.77 -6.77 1.98
N ASN A 136 -9.65 -6.51 0.68
CA ASN A 136 -10.78 -6.02 -0.11
C ASN A 136 -10.63 -6.42 -1.57
N PHE A 137 -11.75 -6.64 -2.24
CA PHE A 137 -11.87 -6.71 -3.69
C PHE A 137 -13.12 -5.94 -4.09
N GLU A 138 -13.02 -5.13 -5.13
CA GLU A 138 -14.14 -4.40 -5.70
C GLU A 138 -13.92 -4.20 -7.20
N VAL A 139 -14.96 -4.51 -7.98
CA VAL A 139 -15.01 -4.19 -9.41
C VAL A 139 -16.38 -3.62 -9.74
N ASP A 140 -16.35 -2.43 -10.34
CA ASP A 140 -17.50 -1.74 -10.88
C ASP A 140 -17.48 -1.84 -12.40
N TYR A 141 -18.63 -2.13 -12.99
CA TYR A 141 -18.75 -2.30 -14.42
C TYR A 141 -20.13 -1.93 -14.93
N THR A 142 -20.23 -1.70 -16.23
CA THR A 142 -21.48 -1.38 -16.92
C THR A 142 -22.12 -2.64 -17.53
N GLU A 143 -23.36 -2.52 -18.01
CA GLU A 143 -24.12 -3.63 -18.61
C GLU A 143 -23.42 -4.30 -19.81
N ASP A 144 -22.57 -3.58 -20.55
CA ASP A 144 -21.80 -4.16 -21.65
C ASP A 144 -20.54 -4.90 -21.18
N GLY A 145 -20.29 -4.90 -19.87
CA GLY A 145 -19.15 -5.52 -19.23
C GLY A 145 -17.89 -4.65 -19.22
N SER A 146 -17.97 -3.38 -19.62
CA SER A 146 -16.84 -2.44 -19.48
C SER A 146 -16.62 -2.13 -18.01
N ILE A 147 -15.41 -2.42 -17.54
CA ILE A 147 -14.96 -2.12 -16.18
C ILE A 147 -14.79 -0.60 -16.06
N THR A 148 -15.29 -0.02 -14.97
CA THR A 148 -15.17 1.41 -14.66
C THR A 148 -14.31 1.68 -13.45
N ASP A 149 -14.25 0.73 -12.51
CA ASP A 149 -13.32 0.72 -11.39
C ASP A 149 -12.89 -0.71 -11.07
N LEU A 150 -11.64 -0.88 -10.68
CA LEU A 150 -11.10 -2.17 -10.24
C LEU A 150 -10.02 -1.92 -9.21
N SER A 151 -10.24 -2.45 -8.01
CA SER A 151 -9.25 -2.44 -6.95
C SER A 151 -9.30 -3.68 -6.09
N TRP A 152 -8.13 -4.06 -5.57
CA TRP A 152 -8.05 -5.06 -4.52
C TRP A 152 -6.89 -4.78 -3.57
N LYS A 153 -7.03 -5.29 -2.35
CA LYS A 153 -6.07 -5.14 -1.26
C LYS A 153 -5.69 -6.50 -0.74
N LEU A 154 -4.38 -6.72 -0.67
CA LEU A 154 -3.79 -7.95 -0.17
C LEU A 154 -2.86 -7.64 1.00
N GLY A 155 -2.95 -8.44 2.05
CA GLY A 155 -2.11 -8.28 3.23
C GLY A 155 -1.47 -9.59 3.64
N GLY A 156 -0.20 -9.54 4.01
CA GLY A 156 0.52 -10.74 4.43
C GLY A 156 1.78 -10.43 5.24
N GLN A 157 2.23 -11.44 5.97
CA GLN A 157 3.46 -11.35 6.75
C GLN A 157 4.66 -11.70 5.88
N ASN A 158 5.63 -10.79 5.84
CA ASN A 158 6.92 -10.94 5.17
C ASN A 158 8.07 -10.85 6.19
N ASP A 159 9.31 -11.06 5.74
CA ASP A 159 10.51 -10.99 6.59
C ASP A 159 10.67 -9.63 7.32
N ASP A 160 10.15 -8.55 6.73
CA ASP A 160 10.24 -7.17 7.24
C ASP A 160 9.01 -6.73 8.07
N GLY A 161 8.03 -7.61 8.29
CA GLY A 161 6.77 -7.28 8.97
C GLY A 161 5.52 -7.54 8.11
N TYR A 162 4.38 -6.96 8.50
CA TYR A 162 3.14 -7.08 7.74
C TYR A 162 3.09 -6.02 6.63
N THR A 163 2.96 -6.48 5.39
CA THR A 163 2.91 -5.62 4.21
C THR A 163 1.50 -5.66 3.61
N LEU A 164 0.92 -4.47 3.41
CA LEU A 164 -0.31 -4.27 2.66
C LEU A 164 0.03 -3.82 1.24
N TYR A 165 -0.57 -4.49 0.27
CA TYR A 165 -0.53 -4.16 -1.15
C TYR A 165 -1.91 -3.66 -1.53
N GLN A 166 -2.00 -2.42 -2.00
CA GLN A 166 -3.20 -1.85 -2.59
C GLN A 166 -2.99 -1.75 -4.09
N ILE A 167 -3.80 -2.48 -4.85
CA ILE A 167 -3.74 -2.55 -6.29
C ILE A 167 -4.98 -1.84 -6.83
N GLU A 168 -4.76 -0.87 -7.71
CA GLU A 168 -5.81 -0.12 -8.40
C GLU A 168 -5.51 -0.12 -9.90
N TYR A 169 -6.53 -0.26 -10.74
CA TYR A 169 -6.37 -0.14 -12.18
C TYR A 169 -6.76 1.26 -12.67
N ASP A 170 -5.81 1.96 -13.30
CA ASP A 170 -6.01 3.29 -13.87
C ASP A 170 -6.53 3.14 -15.30
N MET A 171 -7.86 3.20 -15.46
CA MET A 171 -8.55 3.04 -16.75
C MET A 171 -8.09 4.05 -17.82
N ASP A 172 -7.75 5.28 -17.43
CA ASP A 172 -7.31 6.32 -18.37
C ASP A 172 -5.91 6.04 -18.93
N LYS A 173 -5.07 5.34 -18.17
CA LYS A 173 -3.67 5.09 -18.49
C LYS A 173 -3.36 3.63 -18.81
N ASN A 174 -4.37 2.76 -18.80
CA ASN A 174 -4.26 1.32 -19.05
C ASN A 174 -3.11 0.69 -18.25
N ARG A 175 -3.13 0.87 -16.92
CA ARG A 175 -2.07 0.36 -16.06
C ARG A 175 -2.55 0.10 -14.64
N TYR A 176 -1.97 -0.91 -14.02
CA TYR A 176 -2.07 -1.10 -12.58
C TYR A 176 -1.18 -0.11 -11.85
N GLN A 177 -1.66 0.37 -10.70
CA GLN A 177 -0.90 1.12 -9.71
C GLN A 177 -0.90 0.32 -8.42
N VAL A 178 0.29 -0.05 -7.93
CA VAL A 178 0.46 -0.79 -6.68
C VAL A 178 1.13 0.09 -5.64
N MET A 179 0.41 0.34 -4.55
CA MET A 179 0.95 0.98 -3.36
C MET A 179 1.31 -0.09 -2.31
N LYS A 180 2.52 0.00 -1.77
CA LYS A 180 2.99 -0.86 -0.68
C LYS A 180 3.06 -0.05 0.61
N SER A 181 2.49 -0.60 1.68
CA SER A 181 2.55 -0.01 3.02
C SER A 181 2.98 -1.05 4.04
N GLN A 182 3.94 -0.70 4.90
CA GLN A 182 4.31 -1.51 6.07
C GLN A 182 3.44 -1.07 7.24
N LEU A 183 2.70 -1.99 7.83
CA LEU A 183 1.75 -1.73 8.92
C LEU A 183 1.94 -2.77 10.03
N GLU A 184 1.50 -2.46 11.24
CA GLU A 184 1.26 -3.52 12.21
C GLU A 184 0.01 -4.31 11.79
N PRO A 185 0.03 -5.65 11.86
CA PRO A 185 -1.15 -6.43 11.51
C PRO A 185 -2.30 -6.07 12.43
N GLY A 186 -3.46 -5.78 11.84
CA GLY A 186 -4.69 -5.58 12.61
C GLY A 186 -5.09 -6.84 13.38
N PRO A 187 -5.89 -6.72 14.45
CA PRO A 187 -6.25 -7.85 15.32
C PRO A 187 -6.96 -9.02 14.61
N HIS A 188 -7.50 -8.81 13.40
CA HIS A 188 -8.25 -9.80 12.63
C HIS A 188 -7.59 -10.19 11.30
N SER A 189 -6.34 -9.78 11.03
CA SER A 189 -5.67 -10.06 9.74
C SER A 189 -5.53 -11.55 9.42
N ASN A 190 -5.51 -12.41 10.45
CA ASN A 190 -5.42 -13.86 10.30
C ASN A 190 -6.76 -14.54 10.00
N GLN A 191 -7.86 -13.80 10.03
CA GLN A 191 -9.21 -14.32 9.75
C GLN A 191 -9.64 -14.06 8.30
N PHE A 192 -8.82 -13.34 7.52
CA PHE A 192 -9.10 -13.04 6.13
C PHE A 192 -8.87 -14.22 5.20
N LEU A 193 -9.67 -14.31 4.14
CA LEU A 193 -9.59 -15.34 3.10
C LEU A 193 -8.24 -15.30 2.38
N ASP A 194 -7.68 -16.47 2.07
CA ASP A 194 -6.51 -16.58 1.20
C ASP A 194 -6.80 -16.01 -0.19
N ALA A 195 -5.89 -15.19 -0.72
CA ALA A 195 -6.12 -14.48 -1.97
C ALA A 195 -6.26 -15.42 -3.17
N GLU A 196 -5.44 -16.47 -3.27
CA GLU A 196 -5.54 -17.45 -4.37
C GLU A 196 -6.89 -18.17 -4.32
N ARG A 197 -7.33 -18.53 -3.11
CA ARG A 197 -8.64 -19.17 -2.89
C ARG A 197 -9.79 -18.24 -3.27
N PHE A 198 -9.69 -16.95 -2.95
CA PHE A 198 -10.69 -15.96 -3.36
C PHE A 198 -10.82 -15.88 -4.88
N PHE A 199 -9.73 -15.62 -5.60
CA PHE A 199 -9.77 -15.42 -7.05
C PHE A 199 -10.19 -16.69 -7.79
N LYS A 200 -9.78 -17.86 -7.29
CA LYS A 200 -10.26 -19.16 -7.80
C LYS A 200 -11.77 -19.34 -7.64
N ASN A 201 -12.36 -18.88 -6.54
CA ASN A 201 -13.81 -18.98 -6.34
C ASN A 201 -14.56 -17.92 -7.14
N LEU A 202 -13.98 -16.73 -7.31
CA LEU A 202 -14.53 -15.68 -8.15
C LEU A 202 -14.65 -16.13 -9.62
N SER A 203 -13.68 -16.90 -10.13
CA SER A 203 -13.71 -17.41 -11.52
C SER A 203 -14.78 -18.48 -11.79
N VAL A 204 -15.39 -19.03 -10.73
CA VAL A 204 -16.55 -19.95 -10.85
C VAL A 204 -17.83 -19.18 -11.17
N LEU A 205 -17.90 -17.89 -10.82
CA LEU A 205 -19.08 -17.07 -11.08
C LEU A 205 -19.16 -16.70 -12.56
N ASP A 206 -20.26 -17.06 -13.21
CA ASP A 206 -20.58 -16.51 -14.53
C ASP A 206 -21.10 -15.08 -14.37
N ILE A 207 -20.17 -14.12 -14.33
CA ILE A 207 -20.48 -12.70 -14.09
C ILE A 207 -21.50 -12.18 -15.10
N LYS A 208 -21.48 -12.69 -16.33
CA LYS A 208 -22.41 -12.27 -17.38
C LYS A 208 -23.83 -12.72 -17.07
N ASP A 209 -24.02 -13.99 -16.74
CA ASP A 209 -25.34 -14.52 -16.36
C ASP A 209 -25.84 -13.84 -15.07
N LEU A 210 -24.96 -13.59 -14.10
CA LEU A 210 -25.31 -12.85 -12.88
C LEU A 210 -25.77 -11.42 -13.16
N THR A 211 -25.15 -10.76 -14.15
CA THR A 211 -25.54 -9.41 -14.57
C THR A 211 -26.92 -9.44 -15.22
N HIS A 212 -27.12 -10.33 -16.21
CA HIS A 212 -28.39 -10.45 -16.91
C HIS A 212 -29.55 -10.86 -16.00
N ALA A 213 -29.30 -11.71 -15.00
CA ALA A 213 -30.31 -12.12 -14.03
C ALA A 213 -30.85 -10.96 -13.18
N LYS A 214 -30.04 -9.90 -12.97
CA LYS A 214 -30.45 -8.70 -12.24
C LYS A 214 -31.28 -7.75 -13.10
N GLY A 215 -31.23 -7.87 -14.43
CA GLY A 215 -31.91 -6.97 -15.38
C GLY A 215 -31.08 -5.75 -15.74
N ASP A 216 -31.69 -4.80 -16.45
CA ASP A 216 -30.97 -3.70 -17.12
C ASP A 216 -30.75 -2.51 -16.18
N PHE A 217 -29.48 -2.30 -15.79
CA PHE A 217 -29.05 -1.23 -14.88
C PHE A 217 -27.81 -0.52 -15.42
N PRO A 218 -27.61 0.76 -15.08
CA PRO A 218 -26.47 1.54 -15.59
C PRO A 218 -25.12 1.01 -15.13
N SER A 219 -25.04 0.43 -13.93
CA SER A 219 -23.82 -0.21 -13.44
C SER A 219 -24.10 -1.31 -12.44
N TYR A 220 -23.09 -2.13 -12.21
CA TYR A 220 -23.10 -3.30 -11.36
C TYR A 220 -21.78 -3.37 -10.59
N VAL A 221 -21.81 -4.01 -9.43
CA VAL A 221 -20.66 -4.12 -8.54
C VAL A 221 -20.51 -5.55 -8.07
N ILE A 222 -19.27 -6.04 -8.04
CA ILE A 222 -18.88 -7.24 -7.30
C ILE A 222 -17.88 -6.82 -6.24
N LYS A 223 -18.11 -7.20 -4.97
CA LYS A 223 -17.20 -6.88 -3.88
C LYS A 223 -17.06 -7.99 -2.85
N SER A 224 -15.92 -8.00 -2.15
CA SER A 224 -15.66 -8.89 -1.01
C SER A 224 -14.66 -8.23 -0.06
N THR A 225 -14.91 -8.29 1.24
CA THR A 225 -13.99 -7.78 2.27
C THR A 225 -13.01 -8.84 2.76
N GLY A 226 -13.03 -10.06 2.19
CA GLY A 226 -12.22 -11.18 2.67
C GLY A 226 -12.49 -11.61 4.12
N GLU A 227 -13.35 -10.92 4.86
CA GLU A 227 -13.69 -11.21 6.24
C GLU A 227 -14.62 -12.41 6.33
N ARG A 228 -14.40 -13.20 7.38
CA ARG A 228 -15.33 -14.27 7.73
C ARG A 228 -16.49 -13.70 8.51
N ILE A 229 -17.70 -13.94 8.03
CA ILE A 229 -18.92 -13.42 8.63
C ILE A 229 -19.78 -14.56 9.19
N HIS A 230 -20.44 -14.28 10.32
CA HIS A 230 -21.41 -15.18 10.92
C HIS A 230 -22.81 -14.78 10.45
N TYR A 231 -23.49 -15.71 9.79
CA TYR A 231 -24.83 -15.52 9.24
C TYR A 231 -25.85 -16.23 10.12
N SER A 232 -26.65 -15.46 10.86
CA SER A 232 -27.65 -15.98 11.79
C SER A 232 -29.10 -15.69 11.41
N GLU A 233 -29.37 -14.60 10.69
CA GLU A 233 -30.71 -14.22 10.22
C GLU A 233 -30.60 -13.41 8.91
N GLY A 234 -31.41 -13.77 7.91
CA GLY A 234 -31.41 -13.21 6.56
C GLY A 234 -31.49 -14.31 5.48
N ASN A 235 -31.56 -13.94 4.20
CA ASN A 235 -31.48 -14.88 3.07
C ASN A 235 -30.03 -14.95 2.54
N PRO A 236 -29.17 -15.89 2.99
CA PRO A 236 -27.97 -16.19 2.22
C PRO A 236 -28.45 -16.97 1.00
N THR A 237 -28.30 -16.41 -0.21
CA THR A 237 -28.99 -17.01 -1.36
C THR A 237 -28.20 -18.18 -1.93
N HIS A 238 -26.86 -18.16 -1.85
CA HIS A 238 -26.02 -19.19 -2.49
C HIS A 238 -24.74 -19.55 -1.71
N ILE A 239 -24.36 -20.82 -1.74
CA ILE A 239 -23.06 -21.37 -1.32
C ILE A 239 -22.26 -21.70 -2.59
N LEU A 240 -21.00 -21.29 -2.65
CA LEU A 240 -20.03 -21.88 -3.55
C LEU A 240 -19.23 -22.95 -2.83
N SER A 241 -19.34 -24.17 -3.32
CA SER A 241 -18.52 -25.29 -2.88
C SER A 241 -18.12 -26.12 -4.09
N ASP A 242 -16.83 -26.42 -4.19
CA ASP A 242 -16.25 -27.29 -5.23
C ASP A 242 -16.59 -26.90 -6.68
N GLY A 243 -16.72 -25.60 -6.95
CA GLY A 243 -17.03 -25.11 -8.31
C GLY A 243 -18.52 -25.14 -8.67
N GLU A 244 -19.40 -25.42 -7.71
CA GLU A 244 -20.86 -25.40 -7.91
C GLU A 244 -21.52 -24.35 -7.01
N ILE A 245 -22.53 -23.67 -7.57
CA ILE A 245 -23.41 -22.75 -6.84
C ILE A 245 -24.63 -23.54 -6.34
N LYS A 246 -24.81 -23.62 -5.02
CA LYS A 246 -25.94 -24.31 -4.36
C LYS A 246 -26.76 -23.31 -3.56
N LEU A 247 -28.09 -23.45 -3.57
CA LEU A 247 -28.95 -22.62 -2.70
C LEU A 247 -28.79 -23.06 -1.24
N VAL A 248 -28.76 -22.09 -0.31
CA VAL A 248 -28.80 -22.38 1.13
C VAL A 248 -30.24 -22.72 1.50
N GLU A 249 -30.46 -23.88 2.13
CA GLU A 249 -31.77 -24.22 2.69
C GLU A 249 -31.92 -23.61 4.09
N ASN A 250 -33.12 -23.14 4.44
CA ASN A 250 -33.39 -22.42 5.71
C ASN A 250 -33.03 -23.22 6.98
N ASP A 251 -32.89 -24.54 6.89
CA ASP A 251 -32.55 -25.42 8.00
C ASP A 251 -31.04 -25.52 8.28
N GLN A 252 -30.20 -24.95 7.40
CA GLN A 252 -28.74 -24.95 7.46
C GLN A 252 -28.13 -23.75 8.20
N VAL A 253 -28.94 -22.78 8.64
CA VAL A 253 -28.53 -21.61 9.43
C VAL A 253 -28.44 -21.97 10.93
N PRO A 254 -27.47 -21.46 11.71
CA PRO A 254 -26.44 -20.47 11.36
C PRO A 254 -25.27 -21.03 10.55
N VAL A 255 -24.72 -20.21 9.64
CA VAL A 255 -23.55 -20.54 8.83
C VAL A 255 -22.46 -19.49 8.97
N GLU A 256 -21.20 -19.90 8.90
CA GLU A 256 -20.04 -19.01 8.80
C GLU A 256 -19.35 -19.18 7.45
N GLY A 257 -18.99 -18.08 6.79
CA GLY A 257 -18.30 -18.13 5.50
C GLY A 257 -17.70 -16.80 5.09
N TYR A 258 -17.08 -16.75 3.92
CA TYR A 258 -16.63 -15.51 3.30
C TYR A 258 -17.64 -15.07 2.23
N ILE A 259 -17.97 -13.78 2.17
CA ILE A 259 -18.98 -13.27 1.22
C ILE A 259 -18.31 -12.75 -0.05
N ILE A 260 -18.91 -13.09 -1.19
CA ILE A 260 -18.90 -12.26 -2.40
C ILE A 260 -20.30 -11.66 -2.57
N SER A 261 -20.37 -10.33 -2.63
CA SER A 261 -21.61 -9.59 -2.84
C SER A 261 -21.68 -9.12 -4.28
N THR A 262 -22.82 -9.28 -4.93
CA THR A 262 -23.10 -8.73 -6.26
C THR A 262 -24.39 -7.93 -6.25
N PHE A 263 -24.38 -6.74 -6.82
CA PHE A 263 -25.58 -5.88 -6.86
C PHE A 263 -25.57 -4.97 -8.08
N ALA A 264 -26.77 -4.57 -8.48
CA ALA A 264 -26.98 -3.55 -9.48
C ALA A 264 -27.06 -2.16 -8.83
N MET A 265 -26.74 -1.12 -9.58
CA MET A 265 -26.78 0.26 -9.12
C MET A 265 -27.91 1.00 -9.83
N LYS A 266 -28.93 1.39 -9.06
CA LYS A 266 -30.01 2.21 -9.58
C LYS A 266 -29.66 3.68 -9.43
N LYS A 267 -29.69 4.42 -10.53
CA LYS A 267 -29.54 5.87 -10.50
C LYS A 267 -30.74 6.52 -9.81
N THR A 268 -30.48 7.31 -8.77
CA THR A 268 -31.51 7.95 -7.93
C THR A 268 -31.58 9.45 -8.14
N GLU A 269 -30.47 10.12 -8.46
CA GLU A 269 -30.42 11.56 -8.68
C GLU A 269 -29.48 11.91 -9.83
N GLU A 270 -29.84 12.94 -10.60
CA GLU A 270 -28.98 13.59 -11.58
C GLU A 270 -29.17 15.10 -11.45
N LYS A 271 -28.10 15.83 -11.15
CA LYS A 271 -28.10 17.29 -11.19
C LYS A 271 -27.35 17.75 -12.43
N ARG A 272 -27.93 18.73 -13.11
CA ARG A 272 -27.30 19.43 -14.23
C ARG A 272 -26.97 20.85 -13.83
N ASN A 273 -25.87 21.36 -14.35
CA ASN A 273 -25.52 22.77 -14.21
C ASN A 273 -26.36 23.65 -15.16
N ASP A 274 -26.24 24.97 -15.03
CA ASP A 274 -26.95 25.96 -15.85
C ASP A 274 -26.67 25.85 -17.37
N ARG A 275 -25.64 25.08 -17.76
CA ARG A 275 -25.27 24.80 -19.16
C ARG A 275 -25.83 23.47 -19.67
N GLY A 276 -26.59 22.74 -18.85
CA GLY A 276 -27.19 21.45 -19.19
C GLY A 276 -26.26 20.24 -19.04
N ASN A 277 -25.02 20.43 -18.57
CA ASN A 277 -24.08 19.33 -18.32
C ASN A 277 -24.37 18.69 -16.96
N ILE A 278 -24.24 17.37 -16.88
CA ILE A 278 -24.34 16.62 -15.63
C ILE A 278 -23.23 17.11 -14.68
N SER A 279 -23.62 17.52 -13.47
CA SER A 279 -22.72 18.00 -12.42
C SER A 279 -22.64 17.05 -11.23
N GLN A 280 -23.66 16.21 -11.03
CA GLN A 280 -23.69 15.22 -9.96
C GLN A 280 -24.65 14.09 -10.36
N GLU A 281 -24.26 12.86 -10.05
CA GLU A 281 -25.13 11.68 -10.10
C GLU A 281 -25.13 10.99 -8.74
N SER A 282 -26.19 10.29 -8.42
CA SER A 282 -26.31 9.49 -7.20
C SER A 282 -26.93 8.15 -7.52
N PHE A 283 -26.47 7.12 -6.84
CA PHE A 283 -26.84 5.73 -7.08
C PHE A 283 -27.14 5.04 -5.75
N GLU A 284 -28.02 4.06 -5.80
CA GLU A 284 -28.39 3.19 -4.69
C GLU A 284 -28.27 1.74 -5.13
N SER A 285 -27.74 0.89 -4.25
CA SER A 285 -27.61 -0.55 -4.51
C SER A 285 -28.99 -1.22 -4.53
N THR A 286 -29.24 -2.06 -5.52
CA THR A 286 -30.46 -2.83 -5.68
C THR A 286 -30.15 -4.22 -6.27
N GLU A 287 -31.15 -5.11 -6.34
CA GLU A 287 -31.00 -6.47 -6.88
C GLU A 287 -29.76 -7.21 -6.33
N TYR A 288 -29.71 -7.31 -5.00
CA TYR A 288 -28.57 -7.81 -4.24
C TYR A 288 -28.52 -9.35 -4.23
N SER A 289 -27.33 -9.93 -4.34
CA SER A 289 -27.10 -11.37 -4.20
C SER A 289 -25.81 -11.63 -3.45
N GLU A 290 -25.84 -12.59 -2.53
CA GLU A 290 -24.68 -13.04 -1.76
C GLU A 290 -24.30 -14.46 -2.10
N TYR A 291 -23.00 -14.68 -2.14
CA TYR A 291 -22.35 -15.95 -2.40
C TYR A 291 -21.38 -16.24 -1.25
N LEU A 292 -21.64 -17.33 -0.53
CA LEU A 292 -20.81 -17.75 0.60
C LEU A 292 -19.75 -18.76 0.17
N LEU A 293 -18.50 -18.51 0.54
CA LEU A 293 -17.36 -19.39 0.34
C LEU A 293 -16.97 -20.07 1.67
N ASP A 294 -16.47 -21.29 1.59
CA ASP A 294 -15.93 -22.05 2.73
C ASP A 294 -16.87 -22.13 3.93
N VAL A 295 -18.12 -22.48 3.64
CA VAL A 295 -19.20 -22.51 4.62
C VAL A 295 -18.95 -23.56 5.69
N ILE A 296 -19.01 -23.14 6.96
CA ILE A 296 -19.11 -24.02 8.12
C ILE A 296 -20.50 -23.85 8.73
N VAL A 297 -21.22 -24.95 8.87
CA VAL A 297 -22.53 -24.98 9.55
C VAL A 297 -22.29 -24.99 11.06
N GLY A 298 -22.89 -24.05 11.78
CA GLY A 298 -22.82 -23.98 13.24
C GLY A 298 -23.62 -25.09 13.92
N GLU A 299 -23.18 -25.55 15.09
CA GLU A 299 -23.99 -26.43 15.94
C GLU A 299 -25.19 -25.64 16.50
N LYS A 300 -26.39 -26.22 16.41
CA LYS A 300 -27.66 -25.64 16.92
C LYS A 300 -27.74 -25.65 18.44
#